data_AF-A0AAD7QVS1-F1
#
_entry.id   AF-A0AAD7QVS1-F1
#
_cell.length_a   1.000
_cell.length_b   1.000
_cell.length_c   1.000
_cell.angle_alpha   90.00
_cell.angle_beta   90.00
_cell.angle_gamma   90.00
#
_symmetry.space_group_name_H-M   'P 1'
#
loop_
_entity.id
_entity.type
_entity.pdbx_description
1 polymer ?
#
loop_
_entity_poly.entity_id
_entity_poly.type
_entity_poly.pdbx_seq_one_letter_code
_entity_poly.pdbx_strand_id
1 'polypeptide(L)'
;MSKALDAMPPDASQWLMTNGPVHWADSYFHGNRLGNRTSHVAESFNGWILEARSLPVHAMMERIRVQIMLQDKLRRDGKRITEATAKLLQKSVSLAREYISERKEEKVFGYT
;
A
#
# COMPACT_ATOMS: atom_id res chain seq x y z
N MET A 1 21.74 -13.00 0.39
CA MET A 1 22.67 -12.24 1.24
C MET A 1 24.09 -12.19 0.67
N SER A 2 24.70 -13.31 0.26
CA SER A 2 26.10 -13.32 -0.26
C SER A 2 26.34 -12.33 -1.42
N LYS A 3 25.49 -12.30 -2.45
CA LYS A 3 25.66 -11.37 -3.60
C LYS A 3 25.54 -9.87 -3.25
N ALA A 4 24.91 -9.52 -2.14
CA ALA A 4 24.72 -8.11 -1.75
C ALA A 4 25.90 -7.59 -0.91
N LEU A 5 26.62 -8.48 -0.23
CA LEU A 5 27.78 -8.13 0.59
C LEU A 5 28.98 -7.74 -0.30
N ASP A 6 29.15 -8.44 -1.42
CA ASP A 6 30.24 -8.22 -2.37
C ASP A 6 30.11 -6.90 -3.15
N ALA A 7 28.91 -6.30 -3.17
CA ALA A 7 28.63 -5.03 -3.85
C ALA A 7 28.72 -3.80 -2.91
N MET A 8 28.94 -4.00 -1.61
CA MET A 8 29.03 -2.93 -0.62
C MET A 8 30.46 -2.42 -0.45
N PRO A 9 30.64 -1.14 -0.05
CA PRO A 9 31.95 -0.64 0.35
C PRO A 9 32.57 -1.52 1.45
N PRO A 10 33.90 -1.74 1.43
CA PRO A 10 34.58 -2.64 2.37
C PRO A 10 34.28 -2.35 3.84
N ASP A 11 34.20 -1.06 4.20
CA ASP A 11 33.93 -0.64 5.57
C ASP A 11 32.52 -1.03 6.03
N ALA A 12 31.55 -0.95 5.11
CA ALA A 12 30.17 -1.32 5.39
C ALA A 12 30.01 -2.84 5.51
N SER A 13 30.68 -3.63 4.65
CA SER A 13 30.65 -5.08 4.74
C SER A 13 31.34 -5.59 6.01
N GLN A 14 32.49 -4.99 6.37
CA GLN A 14 33.21 -5.32 7.59
C GLN A 14 32.39 -4.98 8.85
N TRP A 15 31.77 -3.79 8.90
CA TRP A 15 30.88 -3.42 10.01
C TRP A 15 29.70 -4.38 10.15
N LEU A 16 29.10 -4.80 9.02
CA LEU A 16 27.97 -5.73 8.99
C LEU A 16 28.36 -7.12 9.49
N MET A 17 29.58 -7.58 9.19
CA MET A 17 30.10 -8.86 9.67
C MET A 17 30.44 -8.81 11.16
N THR A 18 30.97 -7.68 11.64
CA THR A 18 31.30 -7.47 13.07
C THR A 18 30.05 -7.29 13.94
N ASN A 19 29.03 -6.59 13.46
CA ASN A 19 27.76 -6.33 14.17
C ASN A 19 26.63 -7.22 13.64
N GLY A 20 26.99 -8.45 13.27
CA GLY A 20 26.20 -9.32 12.41
C GLY A 20 24.88 -9.84 12.98
N PRO A 21 24.28 -10.84 12.29
CA PRO A 21 22.88 -11.23 12.43
C PRO A 21 22.42 -11.49 13.87
N VAL A 22 23.32 -11.96 14.74
CA VAL A 22 23.06 -12.28 16.15
C VAL A 22 22.57 -11.07 16.96
N HIS A 23 22.93 -9.85 16.54
CA HIS A 23 22.50 -8.60 17.19
C HIS A 23 21.25 -7.99 16.58
N TRP A 24 20.72 -8.56 15.49
CA TRP A 24 19.57 -8.00 14.79
C TRP A 24 18.28 -8.50 15.44
N ALA A 25 17.20 -7.74 15.31
CA ALA A 25 15.90 -8.17 15.81
C ALA A 25 15.52 -9.58 15.29
N ASP A 26 15.91 -9.92 14.06
CA ASP A 26 15.66 -11.22 13.43
C ASP A 26 16.41 -12.42 14.06
N SER A 27 17.48 -12.24 14.86
CA SER A 27 18.13 -13.37 15.57
C SER A 27 17.32 -13.88 16.76
N TYR A 28 16.59 -12.99 17.41
CA TYR A 28 15.78 -13.32 18.58
C TYR A 28 14.45 -13.96 18.20
N PHE A 29 13.95 -13.69 17.00
CA PHE A 29 12.72 -14.26 16.48
C PHE A 29 13.03 -15.33 15.42
N HIS A 30 13.17 -16.57 15.88
CA HIS A 30 13.38 -17.73 15.01
C HIS A 30 12.21 -17.90 14.02
N GLY A 31 12.45 -17.55 12.75
CA GLY A 31 11.51 -17.78 11.66
C GLY A 31 11.67 -16.79 10.52
N ASN A 32 11.64 -17.29 9.28
CA ASN A 32 11.80 -16.49 8.05
C ASN A 32 10.59 -15.58 7.72
N ARG A 33 9.77 -15.23 8.72
CA ARG A 33 8.40 -14.74 8.55
C ARG A 33 8.23 -13.25 8.84
N LEU A 34 9.02 -12.65 9.74
CA LEU A 34 8.76 -11.29 10.20
C LEU A 34 9.29 -10.25 9.22
N GLY A 35 10.60 -10.24 8.91
CA GLY A 35 11.19 -9.26 7.98
C GLY A 35 10.62 -9.30 6.56
N ASN A 36 10.41 -10.49 5.98
CA ASN A 36 9.93 -10.60 4.60
C ASN A 36 8.45 -10.15 4.45
N ARG A 37 7.59 -10.47 5.43
CA ARG A 37 6.17 -10.07 5.37
C ARG A 37 5.97 -8.59 5.62
N THR A 38 6.73 -7.99 6.55
CA THR A 38 6.67 -6.54 6.79
C THR A 38 7.23 -5.77 5.60
N SER A 39 8.29 -6.24 4.96
CA SER A 39 8.83 -5.68 3.70
C SER A 39 7.79 -5.71 2.58
N HIS A 40 7.16 -6.86 2.32
CA HIS A 40 6.16 -6.98 1.25
C HIS A 40 4.94 -6.08 1.46
N VAL A 41 4.50 -5.90 2.71
CA VAL A 41 3.40 -4.99 3.06
C VAL A 41 3.83 -3.54 2.85
N ALA A 42 5.02 -3.17 3.31
CA ALA A 42 5.56 -1.83 3.13
C ALA A 42 5.79 -1.49 1.65
N GLU A 43 6.33 -2.42 0.85
CA GLU A 43 6.52 -2.27 -0.59
C GLU A 43 5.20 -2.12 -1.33
N SER A 44 4.22 -2.99 -1.05
CA SER A 44 2.89 -2.91 -1.67
C SER A 44 2.20 -1.59 -1.33
N PHE A 45 2.28 -1.17 -0.07
CA PHE A 45 1.72 0.10 0.38
C PHE A 45 2.42 1.29 -0.29
N ASN A 46 3.76 1.30 -0.31
CA ASN A 46 4.54 2.36 -0.94
C ASN A 46 4.25 2.48 -2.44
N GLY A 47 4.05 1.36 -3.14
CA GLY A 47 3.62 1.34 -4.54
C GLY A 47 2.24 1.99 -4.74
N TRP A 48 1.27 1.67 -3.89
CA TRP A 48 -0.09 2.24 -4.00
C TRP A 48 -0.11 3.73 -3.73
N ILE A 49 0.64 4.19 -2.73
CA ILE A 49 0.58 5.58 -2.34
C ILE A 49 1.44 6.48 -3.23
N LEU A 50 2.37 5.93 -4.02
CA LEU A 50 3.21 6.72 -4.90
C LEU A 50 2.38 7.60 -5.85
N GLU A 51 1.34 7.05 -6.47
CA GLU A 51 0.40 7.81 -7.30
C GLU A 51 -0.63 8.60 -6.49
N ALA A 52 -0.93 8.20 -5.25
CA ALA A 52 -1.90 8.88 -4.42
C ALA A 52 -1.31 10.13 -3.75
N ARG A 53 0.00 10.17 -3.53
CA ARG A 53 0.75 11.29 -2.92
C ARG A 53 0.73 12.56 -3.76
N SER A 54 0.53 12.46 -5.08
CA SER A 54 0.38 13.61 -5.97
C SER A 54 -1.02 14.24 -5.93
N LEU A 55 -1.97 13.61 -5.22
CA LEU A 55 -3.33 14.11 -5.08
C LEU A 55 -3.49 14.98 -3.83
N PRO A 56 -4.49 15.88 -3.79
CA PRO A 56 -4.88 16.57 -2.57
C PRO A 56 -5.19 15.58 -1.45
N VAL A 57 -4.90 15.95 -0.19
CA VAL A 57 -5.02 15.06 1.00
C VAL A 57 -6.35 14.31 1.04
N HIS A 58 -7.47 14.97 0.74
CA HIS A 58 -8.78 14.32 0.73
C HIS A 58 -8.88 13.17 -0.29
N ALA A 59 -8.34 13.36 -1.50
CA ALA A 59 -8.40 12.39 -2.58
C ALA A 59 -7.39 11.25 -2.35
N MET A 60 -6.24 11.56 -1.74
CA MET A 60 -5.29 10.56 -1.28
C MET A 60 -5.92 9.64 -0.20
N MET A 61 -6.56 10.24 0.81
CA MET A 61 -7.24 9.49 1.87
C MET A 61 -8.37 8.60 1.34
N GLU A 62 -9.15 9.10 0.38
CA GLU A 62 -10.21 8.31 -0.24
C GLU A 62 -9.65 7.12 -1.04
N ARG A 63 -8.56 7.32 -1.81
CA ARG A 63 -7.89 6.20 -2.51
C ARG A 63 -7.39 5.14 -1.51
N ILE A 64 -6.78 5.55 -0.39
CA ILE A 64 -6.31 4.61 0.64
C ILE A 64 -7.48 3.83 1.24
N ARG A 65 -8.57 4.51 1.64
CA ARG A 65 -9.77 3.89 2.21
C ARG A 65 -10.35 2.81 1.30
N VAL A 66 -10.50 3.16 0.03
CA VAL A 66 -11.06 2.29 -1.02
C VAL A 66 -10.17 1.05 -1.26
N GLN A 67 -8.84 1.21 -1.26
CA GLN A 67 -7.91 0.08 -1.38
C GLN A 67 -7.99 -0.89 -0.19
N ILE A 68 -8.06 -0.36 1.04
CA ILE A 68 -8.20 -1.19 2.24
C ILE A 68 -9.51 -1.99 2.20
N MET A 69 -10.63 -1.33 1.87
CA MET A 69 -11.93 -2.01 1.76
C MET A 69 -11.92 -3.13 0.70
N LEU A 70 -11.23 -2.92 -0.42
CA LEU A 70 -11.10 -3.93 -1.46
C LEU A 70 -10.28 -5.13 -0.99
N GLN A 71 -9.13 -4.89 -0.35
CA GLN A 71 -8.29 -5.95 0.22
C GLN A 71 -9.07 -6.78 1.24
N ASP A 72 -9.83 -6.14 2.12
CA ASP A 72 -10.65 -6.84 3.11
C ASP A 72 -11.80 -7.63 2.49
N LYS A 73 -12.41 -7.13 1.42
CA LYS A 73 -13.41 -7.90 0.66
C LYS A 73 -12.77 -9.12 0.01
N LEU A 74 -11.69 -8.93 -0.74
CA LEU A 74 -11.04 -10.01 -1.48
C LEU A 74 -10.45 -11.07 -0.56
N ARG A 75 -9.91 -10.66 0.59
CA ARG A 75 -9.45 -11.59 1.63
C ARG A 75 -10.57 -12.47 2.16
N ARG A 76 -11.77 -11.90 2.40
CA ARG A 76 -12.96 -12.68 2.79
C ARG A 76 -13.41 -13.65 1.69
N ASP A 77 -13.25 -13.24 0.43
CA ASP A 77 -13.63 -14.05 -0.74
C ASP A 77 -12.53 -15.05 -1.16
N GLY A 78 -11.37 -15.09 -0.50
CA GLY A 78 -10.22 -15.92 -0.90
C GLY A 78 -9.57 -15.51 -2.22
N LYS A 79 -9.74 -14.27 -2.66
CA LYS A 79 -9.30 -13.72 -3.95
C LYS A 79 -8.15 -12.73 -3.77
N ARG A 80 -7.43 -12.46 -4.87
CA ARG A 80 -6.36 -11.43 -4.93
C ARG A 80 -6.83 -10.24 -5.76
N ILE A 81 -6.25 -9.06 -5.52
CA ILE A 81 -6.47 -7.90 -6.40
C ILE A 81 -5.92 -8.23 -7.78
N THR A 82 -6.73 -7.96 -8.80
CA THR A 82 -6.35 -7.96 -10.22
C THR A 82 -6.62 -6.59 -10.82
N GLU A 83 -5.98 -6.27 -11.96
CA GLU A 83 -6.22 -5.01 -12.68
C GLU A 83 -7.70 -4.79 -13.01
N ALA A 84 -8.44 -5.86 -13.33
CA ALA A 84 -9.86 -5.80 -13.60
C ALA A 84 -10.66 -5.33 -12.36
N THR A 85 -10.33 -5.87 -11.18
CA THR A 85 -10.98 -5.45 -9.93
C THR A 85 -10.64 -4.01 -9.54
N ALA A 86 -9.41 -3.55 -9.82
CA ALA A 86 -9.00 -2.17 -9.58
C ALA A 86 -9.74 -1.18 -10.49
N LYS A 87 -9.90 -1.50 -11.79
CA LYS A 87 -10.63 -0.68 -12.76
C LYS A 87 -12.13 -0.56 -12.42
N LEU A 88 -12.76 -1.66 -12.02
CA LEU A 88 -14.17 -1.64 -11.58
C LEU A 88 -14.39 -0.74 -10.36
N LEU A 89 -13.43 -0.75 -9.44
CA LEU A 89 -13.47 0.11 -8.25
C LEU A 89 -13.33 1.59 -8.61
N GLN A 90 -12.36 1.92 -9.45
CA GLN A 90 -12.15 3.28 -9.95
C GLN A 90 -13.45 3.82 -10.58
N LYS A 91 -14.12 3.00 -11.40
CA LYS A 91 -15.41 3.31 -12.00
C LYS A 91 -16.51 3.54 -10.95
N SER A 92 -16.58 2.69 -9.91
CA SER A 92 -17.58 2.84 -8.84
C SER A 92 -17.36 4.12 -8.01
N VAL A 93 -16.11 4.52 -7.78
CA VAL A 93 -15.76 5.76 -7.08
C VAL A 93 -16.10 6.98 -7.92
N SER A 94 -15.79 6.95 -9.22
CA SER A 94 -16.15 8.03 -10.14
C SER A 94 -17.67 8.22 -10.19
N LEU A 95 -18.42 7.14 -10.32
CA LEU A 95 -19.89 7.17 -10.34
C LEU A 95 -20.47 7.71 -9.03
N ALA A 96 -19.93 7.29 -7.88
CA ALA A 96 -20.35 7.81 -6.58
C ALA A 96 -20.06 9.30 -6.41
N ARG A 97 -18.95 9.79 -6.97
CA ARG A 97 -18.62 11.22 -6.98
C ARG A 97 -19.60 12.02 -7.84
N GLU A 98 -19.90 11.53 -9.03
CA GLU A 98 -20.85 12.13 -9.97
C GLU A 98 -22.26 12.21 -9.36
N TYR A 99 -22.75 11.12 -8.79
CA TYR A 99 -24.03 11.07 -8.08
C TYR A 99 -24.11 12.08 -6.92
N ILE A 100 -23.01 12.25 -6.16
CA ILE A 100 -22.95 13.23 -5.07
C ILE A 100 -22.94 14.67 -5.61
N SER A 101 -22.30 14.95 -6.75
CA SER A 101 -22.36 16.27 -7.39
C SER A 101 -23.75 16.61 -7.92
N GLU A 102 -24.40 15.68 -8.62
CA GLU A 102 -25.76 15.86 -9.16
C GLU A 102 -26.77 16.17 -8.04
N ARG A 103 -26.66 15.49 -6.90
CA ARG A 103 -27.52 15.72 -5.72
C ARG A 103 -27.26 17.07 -5.02
N LYS A 104 -26.05 17.63 -5.14
CA LYS A 104 -25.78 18.99 -4.67
C LYS A 104 -26.42 20.02 -5.59
N GLU A 105 -26.44 19.78 -6.90
CA GLU A 105 -27.10 20.65 -7.87
C GLU A 105 -28.63 20.63 -7.74
N GLU A 106 -29.24 19.46 -7.52
CA GLU A 106 -30.68 19.32 -7.25
C GLU A 106 -31.14 20.14 -6.02
N LYS A 107 -30.32 20.18 -4.95
CA LYS A 107 -30.67 20.95 -3.75
C LYS A 107 -30.45 22.46 -3.90
N VAL A 108 -29.62 22.89 -4.85
CA VAL A 108 -29.42 24.31 -5.17
C VAL A 108 -30.56 24.84 -6.05
N PHE A 109 -31.18 23.99 -6.87
CA PHE A 109 -32.28 24.38 -7.78
C PHE A 109 -33.69 24.25 -7.16
N GLY A 110 -33.80 23.75 -5.92
CA GLY A 110 -35.07 23.42 -5.26
C GLY A 110 -35.63 24.46 -4.27
N TYR A 111 -35.22 25.73 -4.36
CA TYR A 111 -35.83 26.82 -3.59
C TYR A 111 -36.11 28.05 -4.47
N THR A 112 -37.22 27.98 -5.21
CA THR A 112 -38.17 29.08 -5.45
C THR A 112 -39.53 28.48 -5.71
#